data_AF-A0A182GMI2-F1
#
_entry.id   AF-A0A182GMI2-F1
#
_cell.length_a   1.000
_cell.length_b   1.000
_cell.length_c   1.000
_cell.angle_alpha   90.00
_cell.angle_beta   90.00
_cell.angle_gamma   90.00
#
_symmetry.space_group_name_H-M   'P 1'
#
loop_
_entity.id
_entity.type
_entity.pdbx_description
1 polymer ?
#
loop_
_entity_poly.entity_id
_entity_poly.type
_entity_poly.pdbx_seq_one_letter_code
_entity_poly.pdbx_strand_id
1 'polypeptide(L)'
;MSQIMFEVTRNGQVTQLQESVGGNDVGDLIKALKTMKEASNDALTKLLQEETAKNARKADEKASTNDSFSLASSKPKPKFNEIESAMINSVLEETIFKLIIVNMEEDQGSTPIVKKPPMHVRFDPSYKSRMVNENQAVDVAMGMMILVKLKNDISNLRKLLSDTHVEMAEYGSFETLQTFMDNDIQSEMEEHQLIRDSILNEKKLRALQSQLDGETRERKSMLKQLNDEIFDLETRAQDTKVENDVKTRLVQKWENTRHEQARIVIEGKESALIKSSKEARDNIDRELRLRSEIDVYINYCIDQINDKISFWMDKYQREIKAFDGDITRHKENIAELKVKYEEMVILYKHREKEIKICAESRKEREKQKAFANKQHRSAIVIQAWWRGTMVRKGLGPFKKKKKSKPPKSSKKGGKKGK
;
A
#
# COMPACT_ATOMS: atom_id res chain seq x y z
N MET A 1 -12.88 -12.62 -37.77
CA MET A 1 -11.97 -12.08 -38.79
C MET A 1 -12.38 -10.65 -39.02
N SER A 2 -11.50 -9.71 -38.68
CA SER A 2 -11.74 -8.29 -38.94
C SER A 2 -11.20 -7.98 -40.33
N GLN A 3 -11.99 -7.32 -41.16
CA GLN A 3 -11.60 -7.00 -42.54
C GLN A 3 -11.42 -5.50 -42.66
N ILE A 4 -10.27 -5.08 -43.19
CA ILE A 4 -9.96 -3.68 -43.40
C ILE A 4 -9.99 -3.43 -44.91
N MET A 5 -10.73 -2.41 -45.34
CA MET A 5 -10.82 -1.98 -46.73
C MET A 5 -10.38 -0.53 -46.84
N PHE A 6 -9.58 -0.23 -47.85
CA PHE A 6 -9.20 1.12 -48.23
C PHE A 6 -9.33 1.31 -49.73
N GLU A 7 -9.72 2.52 -50.13
CA GLU A 7 -9.79 2.93 -51.53
C GLU A 7 -8.66 3.93 -51.82
N VAL A 8 -7.80 3.61 -52.79
CA VAL A 8 -6.80 4.55 -53.29
C VAL A 8 -7.36 5.20 -54.55
N THR A 9 -7.67 6.49 -54.46
CA THR A 9 -8.20 7.29 -55.57
C THR A 9 -7.21 8.34 -56.04
N ARG A 10 -6.97 8.39 -57.36
CA ARG A 10 -6.24 9.50 -57.99
C ARG A 10 -6.77 9.73 -59.41
N ASN A 11 -7.08 10.99 -59.75
CA ASN A 11 -7.59 11.41 -61.06
C ASN A 11 -8.78 10.59 -61.60
N GLY A 12 -9.64 10.08 -60.72
CA GLY A 12 -10.86 9.33 -61.07
C GLY A 12 -10.69 7.81 -61.23
N GLN A 13 -9.47 7.27 -61.21
CA GLN A 13 -9.26 5.82 -61.04
C GLN A 13 -9.31 5.47 -59.55
N VAL A 14 -10.19 4.54 -59.19
CA VAL A 14 -10.33 3.94 -57.84
C VAL A 14 -9.66 2.57 -57.86
N THR A 15 -8.73 2.32 -56.95
CA THR A 15 -8.20 0.96 -56.69
C THR A 15 -8.59 0.56 -55.27
N GLN A 16 -9.47 -0.44 -55.14
CA GLN A 16 -9.87 -0.98 -53.84
C GLN A 16 -8.84 -2.03 -53.40
N LEU A 17 -8.35 -1.91 -52.16
CA LEU A 17 -7.45 -2.87 -51.52
C LEU A 17 -8.12 -3.42 -50.25
N GLN A 18 -8.07 -4.74 -50.09
CA GLN A 18 -8.77 -5.47 -49.03
C GLN A 18 -7.83 -6.52 -48.44
N GLU A 19 -7.64 -6.50 -47.13
CA GLU A 19 -6.81 -7.49 -46.41
C GLU A 19 -7.57 -8.05 -45.20
N SER A 20 -7.39 -9.35 -44.94
CA SER A 20 -8.09 -10.10 -43.89
C SER A 20 -7.23 -10.26 -42.65
N VAL A 21 -7.65 -9.69 -41.52
CA VAL A 21 -6.91 -9.79 -40.26
C VAL A 21 -7.29 -11.07 -39.53
N GLY A 22 -6.35 -12.03 -39.56
CA GLY A 22 -6.46 -13.36 -38.95
C GLY A 22 -5.97 -13.42 -37.49
N GLY A 23 -6.45 -12.53 -36.61
CA GLY A 23 -6.07 -12.55 -35.19
C GLY A 23 -6.66 -11.39 -34.39
N ASN A 24 -6.84 -11.60 -33.07
CA ASN A 24 -7.25 -10.55 -32.12
C ASN A 24 -6.04 -9.84 -31.46
N ASP A 25 -4.81 -10.19 -31.83
CA ASP A 25 -3.59 -9.63 -31.25
C ASP A 25 -3.13 -8.38 -32.01
N VAL A 26 -2.66 -7.37 -31.27
CA VAL A 26 -2.21 -6.08 -31.82
C VAL A 26 -1.02 -6.26 -32.76
N GLY A 27 -0.19 -7.27 -32.54
CA GLY A 27 0.92 -7.63 -33.42
C GLY A 27 0.49 -8.00 -34.85
N ASP A 28 -0.66 -8.65 -35.02
CA ASP A 28 -1.15 -9.06 -36.35
C ASP A 28 -1.88 -7.92 -37.07
N LEU A 29 -2.53 -7.02 -36.33
CA LEU A 29 -3.01 -5.73 -36.87
C LEU A 29 -1.85 -4.87 -37.40
N ILE A 30 -0.72 -4.81 -36.70
CA ILE A 30 0.47 -4.06 -37.15
C ILE A 30 1.08 -4.69 -38.41
N LYS A 31 1.12 -6.03 -38.52
CA LYS A 31 1.57 -6.70 -39.74
C LYS A 31 0.66 -6.39 -40.93
N ALA A 32 -0.67 -6.54 -40.76
CA ALA A 32 -1.66 -6.25 -41.80
C ALA A 32 -1.65 -4.77 -42.25
N LEU A 33 -1.41 -3.84 -41.33
CA LEU A 33 -1.24 -2.42 -41.69
C LEU A 33 0.05 -2.16 -42.47
N LYS A 34 1.11 -2.95 -42.23
CA LYS A 34 2.39 -2.82 -42.94
C LYS A 34 2.31 -3.39 -44.37
N THR A 35 1.72 -4.57 -44.54
CA THR A 35 1.47 -5.18 -45.85
C THR A 35 0.54 -4.33 -46.71
N MET A 36 -0.56 -3.80 -46.15
CA MET A 36 -1.43 -2.84 -46.86
C MET A 36 -0.70 -1.54 -47.24
N LYS A 37 0.19 -1.01 -46.39
CA LYS A 37 1.00 0.18 -46.72
C LYS A 37 1.93 -0.08 -47.90
N GLU A 38 2.57 -1.24 -47.94
CA GLU A 38 3.45 -1.66 -49.03
C GLU A 38 2.64 -1.85 -50.33
N ALA A 39 1.48 -2.52 -50.28
CA ALA A 39 0.58 -2.66 -51.43
C ALA A 39 0.03 -1.32 -51.97
N SER A 40 -0.26 -0.36 -51.10
CA SER A 40 -0.71 0.99 -51.48
C SER A 40 0.39 1.79 -52.19
N ASN A 41 1.64 1.66 -51.74
CA ASN A 41 2.80 2.29 -52.41
C ASN A 41 3.07 1.67 -53.80
N ASP A 42 2.91 0.35 -53.94
CA ASP A 42 3.02 -0.35 -55.22
C ASP A 42 1.91 0.05 -56.21
N ALA A 43 0.70 0.32 -55.72
CA ALA A 43 -0.39 0.84 -56.56
C ALA A 43 -0.09 2.29 -57.03
N LEU A 44 0.37 3.16 -56.13
CA LEU A 44 0.72 4.55 -56.45
C LEU A 44 1.91 4.67 -57.42
N THR A 45 2.91 3.80 -57.30
CA THR A 45 4.07 3.77 -58.21
C THR A 45 3.69 3.27 -59.60
N LYS A 46 2.81 2.26 -59.71
CA LYS A 46 2.25 1.83 -61.01
C LYS A 46 1.45 2.94 -61.71
N LEU A 47 0.59 3.65 -60.98
CA LEU A 47 -0.16 4.79 -61.53
C LEU A 47 0.76 5.93 -62.00
N LEU A 48 1.86 6.20 -61.29
CA LEU A 48 2.88 7.15 -61.72
C LEU A 48 3.60 6.70 -63.01
N GLN A 49 3.97 5.42 -63.11
CA GLN A 49 4.61 4.87 -64.31
C GLN A 49 3.68 4.93 -65.54
N GLU A 50 2.40 4.56 -65.38
CA GLU A 50 1.42 4.63 -66.46
C GLU A 50 1.23 6.07 -66.97
N GLU A 51 1.23 7.06 -66.07
CA GLU A 51 1.10 8.47 -66.45
C GLU A 51 2.36 9.01 -67.15
N THR A 52 3.57 8.57 -66.74
CA THR A 52 4.80 8.90 -67.48
C THR A 52 4.79 8.31 -68.90
N ALA A 53 4.24 7.10 -69.09
CA ALA A 53 4.08 6.48 -70.39
C ALA A 53 3.02 7.19 -71.26
N LYS A 54 1.92 7.67 -70.67
CA LYS A 54 0.90 8.50 -71.38
C LYS A 54 1.47 9.86 -71.80
N ASN A 55 2.29 10.49 -70.97
CA ASN A 55 2.92 11.77 -71.30
C ASN A 55 4.01 11.62 -72.37
N ALA A 56 4.75 10.51 -72.38
CA ALA A 56 5.68 10.19 -73.48
C ALA A 56 4.94 10.03 -74.83
N ARG A 57 3.84 9.26 -74.86
CA ARG A 57 3.02 9.10 -76.09
C ARG A 57 2.44 10.42 -76.61
N LYS A 58 2.03 11.33 -75.71
CA LYS A 58 1.58 12.69 -76.08
C LYS A 58 2.70 13.61 -76.58
N ALA A 59 3.97 13.28 -76.32
CA ALA A 59 5.11 13.99 -76.92
C ALA A 59 5.35 13.51 -78.37
N ASP A 60 5.28 12.21 -78.62
CA ASP A 60 5.44 11.64 -79.97
C ASP A 60 4.32 12.09 -80.93
N GLU A 61 3.05 12.16 -80.47
CA GLU A 61 1.95 12.70 -81.30
C GLU A 61 2.13 14.17 -81.70
N LYS A 62 2.89 14.96 -80.92
CA LYS A 62 3.18 16.37 -81.23
C LYS A 62 4.40 16.57 -82.14
N ALA A 63 5.21 15.54 -82.37
CA ALA A 63 6.32 15.62 -83.33
C ALA A 63 5.86 15.45 -84.79
N SER A 64 4.68 14.87 -85.02
CA SER A 64 4.19 14.45 -86.35
C SER A 64 3.41 15.53 -87.14
N THR A 65 3.30 16.76 -86.62
CA THR A 65 2.44 17.82 -87.20
C THR A 65 3.15 19.13 -87.54
N ASN A 66 4.49 19.18 -87.45
CA ASN A 66 5.30 20.35 -87.79
C ASN A 66 6.28 20.05 -88.95
N ASP A 67 5.76 19.67 -90.11
CA ASP A 67 6.59 19.56 -91.33
C ASP A 67 5.80 19.94 -92.60
N SER A 68 5.62 21.26 -92.80
CA SER A 68 5.10 21.84 -94.06
C SER A 68 5.10 23.38 -94.04
N PHE A 69 6.28 24.01 -94.15
CA PHE A 69 6.36 25.41 -94.60
C PHE A 69 7.68 25.69 -95.35
N SER A 70 7.84 25.08 -96.52
CA SER A 70 8.90 25.43 -97.47
C SER A 70 8.49 26.66 -98.27
N LEU A 71 9.27 27.73 -98.14
CA LEU A 71 8.97 29.05 -98.69
C LEU A 71 9.19 29.09 -100.22
N ALA A 72 8.14 28.85 -100.99
CA ALA A 72 8.20 28.97 -102.45
C ALA A 72 8.11 30.45 -102.89
N SER A 73 9.23 30.98 -103.41
CA SER A 73 9.27 32.29 -104.06
C SER A 73 8.45 32.27 -105.36
N SER A 74 7.20 32.73 -105.30
CA SER A 74 6.34 32.93 -106.47
C SER A 74 6.22 34.42 -106.78
N LYS A 75 6.46 34.79 -108.04
CA LYS A 75 6.24 36.17 -108.52
C LYS A 75 4.74 36.50 -108.44
N PRO A 76 4.35 37.73 -108.03
CA PRO A 76 2.95 38.11 -107.97
C PRO A 76 2.32 38.02 -109.37
N LYS A 77 1.11 37.47 -109.44
CA LYS A 77 0.30 37.50 -110.66
C LYS A 77 -0.39 38.88 -110.74
N PRO A 78 -0.42 39.55 -111.91
CA PRO A 78 -1.18 40.77 -112.07
C PRO A 78 -2.66 40.49 -111.78
N LYS A 79 -3.26 41.28 -110.88
CA LYS A 79 -4.68 41.17 -110.48
C LYS A 79 -5.58 42.11 -111.29
N PHE A 80 -5.01 43.08 -112.00
CA PHE A 80 -5.71 44.12 -112.76
C PHE A 80 -5.28 44.17 -114.23
N ASN A 81 -6.17 44.67 -115.10
CA ASN A 81 -5.82 44.98 -116.49
C ASN A 81 -4.93 46.23 -116.58
N GLU A 82 -4.16 46.36 -117.67
CA GLU A 82 -3.19 47.45 -117.88
C GLU A 82 -3.82 48.85 -117.78
N ILE A 83 -5.05 49.02 -118.30
CA ILE A 83 -5.84 50.26 -118.21
C ILE A 83 -6.34 50.53 -116.78
N GLU A 84 -6.72 49.49 -116.04
CA GLU A 84 -7.17 49.61 -114.65
C GLU A 84 -5.99 50.00 -113.75
N SER A 85 -4.84 49.35 -113.92
CA SER A 85 -3.59 49.70 -113.25
C SER A 85 -3.19 51.16 -113.51
N ALA A 86 -3.23 51.61 -114.77
CA ALA A 86 -2.94 53.00 -115.13
C ALA A 86 -3.89 54.02 -114.48
N MET A 87 -5.19 53.73 -114.42
CA MET A 87 -6.16 54.60 -113.74
C MET A 87 -5.94 54.66 -112.22
N ILE A 88 -5.71 53.52 -111.57
CA ILE A 88 -5.49 53.49 -110.11
C ILE A 88 -4.13 54.14 -109.78
N ASN A 89 -3.09 53.94 -110.61
CA ASN A 89 -1.80 54.63 -110.45
C ASN A 89 -1.95 56.14 -110.54
N SER A 90 -2.70 56.67 -111.51
CA SER A 90 -2.97 58.11 -111.59
C SER A 90 -3.61 58.68 -110.31
N VAL A 91 -4.49 57.92 -109.66
CA VAL A 91 -5.09 58.26 -108.36
C VAL A 91 -4.10 58.10 -107.20
N LEU A 92 -3.22 57.09 -107.23
CA LEU A 92 -2.14 56.95 -106.24
C LEU A 92 -1.13 58.09 -106.33
N GLU A 93 -0.68 58.48 -107.52
CA GLU A 93 0.19 59.64 -107.71
C GLU A 93 -0.47 60.90 -107.16
N GLU A 94 -1.73 61.19 -107.54
CA GLU A 94 -2.43 62.37 -107.06
C GLU A 94 -2.62 62.38 -105.53
N THR A 95 -2.83 61.22 -104.91
CA THR A 95 -2.94 61.11 -103.44
C THR A 95 -1.59 61.18 -102.73
N ILE A 96 -0.52 60.66 -103.31
CA ILE A 96 0.86 60.85 -102.84
C ILE A 96 1.24 62.34 -102.90
N PHE A 97 0.93 63.04 -104.00
CA PHE A 97 1.14 64.49 -104.11
C PHE A 97 0.33 65.28 -103.09
N LYS A 98 -0.95 64.93 -102.86
CA LYS A 98 -1.78 65.54 -101.80
C LYS A 98 -1.19 65.30 -100.40
N LEU A 99 -0.67 64.11 -100.11
CA LEU A 99 -0.01 63.80 -98.84
C LEU A 99 1.30 64.58 -98.64
N ILE A 100 2.09 64.79 -99.70
CA ILE A 100 3.29 65.64 -99.67
C ILE A 100 2.92 67.08 -99.31
N ILE A 101 1.88 67.64 -99.95
CA ILE A 101 1.37 68.99 -99.66
C ILE A 101 0.88 69.14 -98.22
N VAL A 102 0.18 68.13 -97.68
CA VAL A 102 -0.34 68.15 -96.30
C VAL A 102 0.77 68.04 -95.25
N ASN A 103 1.86 67.33 -95.53
CA ASN A 103 2.96 67.12 -94.57
C ASN A 103 4.00 68.25 -94.55
N MET A 104 4.00 69.16 -95.54
CA MET A 104 4.88 70.36 -95.59
C MET A 104 6.38 70.05 -95.42
N GLU A 105 6.89 69.00 -96.08
CA GLU A 105 8.32 68.64 -96.09
C GLU A 105 8.85 68.43 -97.51
N GLU A 106 10.11 68.82 -97.75
CA GLU A 106 10.85 68.53 -98.99
C GLU A 106 11.11 67.02 -99.14
N ASP A 107 11.43 66.59 -100.37
CA ASP A 107 11.55 65.18 -100.75
C ASP A 107 12.82 64.48 -100.24
N GLN A 108 12.92 64.35 -98.92
CA GLN A 108 13.88 63.49 -98.25
C GLN A 108 13.42 62.02 -98.42
N GLY A 109 14.32 61.17 -98.93
CA GLY A 109 14.03 59.78 -99.31
C GLY A 109 13.40 58.96 -98.18
N SER A 110 12.45 58.09 -98.54
CA SER A 110 11.58 57.42 -97.57
C SER A 110 12.33 56.45 -96.65
N THR A 111 12.24 56.66 -95.34
CA THR A 111 12.71 55.71 -94.31
C THR A 111 12.06 54.32 -94.52
N PRO A 112 12.70 53.21 -94.13
CA PRO A 112 12.11 51.88 -94.35
C PRO A 112 10.73 51.74 -93.68
N ILE A 113 9.79 50.99 -94.29
CA ILE A 113 8.54 50.63 -93.61
C ILE A 113 8.91 49.87 -92.33
N VAL A 114 8.67 50.51 -91.18
CA VAL A 114 8.92 49.88 -89.88
C VAL A 114 7.82 48.85 -89.66
N LYS A 115 8.08 47.60 -90.06
CA LYS A 115 7.21 46.47 -89.69
C LYS A 115 7.08 46.45 -88.18
N LYS A 116 5.87 46.78 -87.70
CA LYS A 116 5.39 46.66 -86.31
C LYS A 116 5.96 45.36 -85.70
N PRO A 117 6.96 45.40 -84.78
CA PRO A 117 7.65 44.19 -84.33
C PRO A 117 6.69 43.15 -83.73
N PRO A 118 7.01 41.85 -83.77
CA PRO A 118 6.15 40.84 -83.14
C PRO A 118 5.99 41.10 -81.64
N MET A 119 4.80 40.81 -81.07
CA MET A 119 4.38 41.33 -79.76
C MET A 119 5.36 41.08 -78.60
N HIS A 120 6.02 39.92 -78.58
CA HIS A 120 6.99 39.58 -77.53
C HIS A 120 8.15 40.58 -77.43
N VAL A 121 8.46 41.32 -78.51
CA VAL A 121 9.46 42.39 -78.54
C VAL A 121 8.88 43.73 -78.09
N ARG A 122 7.60 44.03 -78.38
CA ARG A 122 6.95 45.30 -78.00
C ARG A 122 6.75 45.43 -76.49
N PHE A 123 6.47 44.32 -75.82
CA PHE A 123 6.15 44.26 -74.39
C PHE A 123 7.32 43.76 -73.52
N ASP A 124 8.51 43.58 -74.09
CA ASP A 124 9.74 43.32 -73.33
C ASP A 124 10.06 44.53 -72.43
N PRO A 125 10.30 44.35 -71.12
CA PRO A 125 10.71 45.42 -70.21
C PRO A 125 11.89 46.27 -70.72
N SER A 126 12.81 45.65 -71.47
CA SER A 126 13.98 46.30 -72.09
C SER A 126 13.59 47.32 -73.15
N TYR A 127 12.53 47.06 -73.93
CA TYR A 127 12.07 47.96 -75.00
C TYR A 127 11.44 49.24 -74.43
N LYS A 128 10.72 49.12 -73.31
CA LYS A 128 9.98 50.21 -72.66
C LYS A 128 10.90 51.30 -72.08
N SER A 129 12.05 50.92 -71.51
CA SER A 129 13.05 51.84 -70.95
C SER A 129 13.75 52.73 -71.99
N ARG A 130 13.61 52.44 -73.29
CA ARG A 130 14.26 53.22 -74.37
C ARG A 130 13.40 54.39 -74.89
N MET A 131 12.12 54.44 -74.51
CA MET A 131 11.12 55.36 -75.10
C MET A 131 10.59 56.43 -74.13
N VAL A 132 10.93 56.37 -72.84
CA VAL A 132 10.40 57.29 -71.82
C VAL A 132 11.55 57.94 -71.06
N ASN A 133 11.60 59.28 -71.11
CA ASN A 133 12.47 60.09 -70.26
C ASN A 133 11.62 60.56 -69.07
N GLU A 134 11.95 60.14 -67.85
CA GLU A 134 11.00 60.10 -66.71
C GLU A 134 10.48 61.45 -66.18
N ASN A 135 10.99 62.58 -66.69
CA ASN A 135 10.80 63.92 -66.11
C ASN A 135 9.94 64.88 -66.95
N GLN A 136 8.94 64.39 -67.67
CA GLN A 136 8.06 65.24 -68.49
C GLN A 136 6.57 65.04 -68.14
N ALA A 137 5.82 66.13 -68.01
CA ALA A 137 4.41 66.09 -67.65
C ALA A 137 3.61 65.27 -68.68
N VAL A 138 2.79 64.35 -68.18
CA VAL A 138 2.14 63.29 -68.99
C VAL A 138 1.37 63.88 -70.18
N ASP A 139 0.61 64.96 -69.99
CA ASP A 139 -0.16 65.60 -71.06
C ASP A 139 0.71 66.21 -72.17
N VAL A 140 1.87 66.77 -71.82
CA VAL A 140 2.81 67.36 -72.79
C VAL A 140 3.54 66.26 -73.56
N ALA A 141 3.97 65.20 -72.85
CA ALA A 141 4.57 64.02 -73.46
C ALA A 141 3.57 63.31 -74.39
N MET A 142 2.30 63.19 -73.99
CA MET A 142 1.24 62.58 -74.79
C MET A 142 0.87 63.43 -76.00
N GLY A 143 0.80 64.76 -75.86
CA GLY A 143 0.60 65.68 -76.99
C GLY A 143 1.74 65.61 -78.02
N MET A 144 3.01 65.59 -77.57
CA MET A 144 4.16 65.37 -78.46
C MET A 144 4.14 63.98 -79.10
N MET A 145 3.80 62.93 -78.34
CA MET A 145 3.69 61.55 -78.85
C MET A 145 2.60 61.42 -79.92
N ILE A 146 1.47 62.12 -79.78
CA ILE A 146 0.39 62.16 -80.79
C ILE A 146 0.90 62.80 -82.09
N LEU A 147 1.62 63.93 -82.02
CA LEU A 147 2.17 64.59 -83.20
C LEU A 147 3.29 63.77 -83.86
N VAL A 148 4.18 63.16 -83.08
CA VAL A 148 5.23 62.25 -83.59
C VAL A 148 4.61 61.01 -84.22
N LYS A 149 3.58 60.43 -83.60
CA LYS A 149 2.83 59.31 -84.18
C LYS A 149 2.14 59.73 -85.48
N LEU A 150 1.44 60.86 -85.51
CA LEU A 150 0.76 61.36 -86.71
C LEU A 150 1.74 61.58 -87.87
N LYS A 151 2.90 62.20 -87.60
CA LYS A 151 3.96 62.38 -88.62
C LYS A 151 4.52 61.04 -89.11
N ASN A 152 4.76 60.10 -88.20
CA ASN A 152 5.23 58.76 -88.55
C ASN A 152 4.18 57.98 -89.36
N ASP A 153 2.90 58.07 -89.00
CA ASP A 153 1.79 57.42 -89.70
C ASP A 153 1.58 58.03 -91.10
N ILE A 154 1.68 59.35 -91.25
CA ILE A 154 1.68 60.02 -92.57
C ILE A 154 2.88 59.59 -93.42
N SER A 155 4.08 59.48 -92.84
CA SER A 155 5.28 59.00 -93.54
C SER A 155 5.14 57.53 -93.96
N ASN A 156 4.62 56.67 -93.10
CA ASN A 156 4.33 55.26 -93.38
C ASN A 156 3.26 55.11 -94.47
N LEU A 157 2.18 55.91 -94.43
CA LEU A 157 1.15 55.93 -95.47
C LEU A 157 1.71 56.42 -96.81
N ARG A 158 2.49 57.51 -96.83
CA ARG A 158 3.16 58.01 -98.04
C ARG A 158 4.05 56.92 -98.65
N LYS A 159 4.82 56.20 -97.82
CA LYS A 159 5.67 55.11 -98.29
C LYS A 159 4.88 53.91 -98.77
N LEU A 160 3.88 53.47 -98.01
CA LEU A 160 3.01 52.35 -98.40
C LEU A 160 2.35 52.63 -99.75
N LEU A 161 1.79 53.84 -99.94
CA LEU A 161 1.20 54.26 -101.21
C LEU A 161 2.23 54.33 -102.33
N SER A 162 3.44 54.81 -102.07
CA SER A 162 4.55 54.83 -103.03
C SER A 162 5.01 53.44 -103.44
N ASP A 163 5.16 52.52 -102.47
CA ASP A 163 5.58 51.14 -102.72
C ASP A 163 4.47 50.39 -103.49
N THR A 164 3.19 50.65 -103.18
CA THR A 164 2.04 50.11 -103.94
C THR A 164 1.90 50.71 -105.34
N HIS A 165 2.29 51.98 -105.52
CA HIS A 165 2.31 52.64 -106.83
C HIS A 165 3.36 51.99 -107.74
N VAL A 166 4.56 51.73 -107.21
CA VAL A 166 5.61 50.98 -107.91
C VAL A 166 5.15 49.54 -108.20
N GLU A 167 4.59 48.82 -107.23
CA GLU A 167 4.12 47.44 -107.45
C GLU A 167 2.96 47.31 -108.45
N MET A 168 2.10 48.33 -108.53
CA MET A 168 1.01 48.37 -109.48
C MET A 168 1.49 48.78 -110.88
N ALA A 169 2.42 49.74 -110.98
CA ALA A 169 3.07 50.13 -112.22
C ALA A 169 3.94 49.02 -112.84
N GLU A 170 4.68 48.25 -112.01
CA GLU A 170 5.60 47.20 -112.50
C GLU A 170 4.94 45.81 -112.60
N TYR A 171 4.01 45.46 -111.70
CA TYR A 171 3.48 44.09 -111.58
C TYR A 171 1.95 43.99 -111.57
N GLY A 172 1.22 45.11 -111.65
CA GLY A 172 -0.26 45.11 -111.65
C GLY A 172 -0.88 44.47 -110.40
N SER A 173 -0.21 44.59 -109.25
CA SER A 173 -0.61 43.94 -107.99
C SER A 173 -0.50 44.89 -106.80
N PHE A 174 -1.21 44.59 -105.70
CA PHE A 174 -1.28 45.41 -104.48
C PHE A 174 -0.82 44.63 -103.23
N GLU A 175 0.10 43.68 -103.39
CA GLU A 175 0.45 42.71 -102.35
C GLU A 175 1.12 43.38 -101.12
N THR A 176 1.85 44.49 -101.29
CA THR A 176 2.31 45.33 -100.17
C THR A 176 1.18 45.91 -99.33
N LEU A 177 0.13 46.46 -99.95
CA LEU A 177 -1.04 46.96 -99.22
C LEU A 177 -1.79 45.83 -98.53
N GLN A 178 -1.99 44.71 -99.24
CA GLN A 178 -2.68 43.55 -98.70
C GLN A 178 -1.94 42.99 -97.47
N THR A 179 -0.64 42.74 -97.59
CA THR A 179 0.17 42.25 -96.46
C THR A 179 0.30 43.28 -95.33
N PHE A 180 0.29 44.59 -95.61
CA PHE A 180 0.23 45.60 -94.55
C PHE A 180 -1.10 45.54 -93.78
N MET A 181 -2.24 45.47 -94.49
CA MET A 181 -3.56 45.32 -93.88
C MET A 181 -3.70 44.02 -93.07
N ASP A 182 -3.25 42.89 -93.62
CA ASP A 182 -3.31 41.59 -92.95
C ASP A 182 -2.46 41.59 -91.66
N ASN A 183 -1.29 42.25 -91.65
CA ASN A 183 -0.47 42.42 -90.45
C ASN A 183 -1.13 43.36 -89.42
N ASP A 184 -1.91 44.35 -89.84
CA ASP A 184 -2.61 45.26 -88.93
C ASP A 184 -3.81 44.57 -88.27
N ILE A 185 -4.63 43.87 -89.07
CA ILE A 185 -5.74 43.02 -88.60
C ILE A 185 -5.22 41.96 -87.62
N GLN A 186 -4.10 41.29 -87.93
CA GLN A 186 -3.48 40.32 -87.03
C GLN A 186 -3.02 40.99 -85.73
N SER A 187 -2.46 42.20 -85.78
CA SER A 187 -2.06 42.95 -84.57
C SER A 187 -3.26 43.34 -83.70
N GLU A 188 -4.41 43.69 -84.29
CA GLU A 188 -5.65 43.98 -83.55
C GLU A 188 -6.24 42.71 -82.92
N MET A 189 -6.26 41.59 -83.65
CA MET A 189 -6.72 40.29 -83.13
C MET A 189 -5.87 39.82 -81.95
N GLU A 190 -4.56 39.99 -82.02
CA GLU A 190 -3.62 39.67 -80.95
C GLU A 190 -3.82 40.56 -79.72
N GLU A 191 -4.06 41.86 -79.90
CA GLU A 191 -4.38 42.79 -78.79
C GLU A 191 -5.71 42.43 -78.12
N HIS A 192 -6.76 42.16 -78.90
CA HIS A 192 -8.03 41.68 -78.37
C HIS A 192 -7.92 40.34 -77.62
N GLN A 193 -7.03 39.45 -78.06
CA GLN A 193 -6.76 38.21 -77.33
C GLN A 193 -6.10 38.49 -75.98
N LEU A 194 -5.08 39.35 -75.92
CA LEU A 194 -4.43 39.76 -74.67
C LEU A 194 -5.41 40.44 -73.69
N ILE A 195 -6.31 41.30 -74.17
CA ILE A 195 -7.34 41.93 -73.33
C ILE A 195 -8.27 40.85 -72.73
N ARG A 196 -8.72 39.87 -73.53
CA ARG A 196 -9.54 38.76 -73.03
C ARG A 196 -8.81 37.92 -71.99
N ASP A 197 -7.56 37.55 -72.25
CA ASP A 197 -6.77 36.73 -71.34
C ASP A 197 -6.38 37.47 -70.06
N SER A 198 -6.13 38.78 -70.14
CA SER A 198 -5.93 39.65 -68.97
C SER A 198 -7.18 39.69 -68.09
N ILE A 199 -8.36 39.95 -68.66
CA ILE A 199 -9.64 39.95 -67.93
C ILE A 199 -9.93 38.57 -67.32
N LEU A 200 -9.64 37.48 -68.05
CA LEU A 200 -9.81 36.12 -67.54
C LEU A 200 -8.86 35.83 -66.36
N ASN A 201 -7.60 36.24 -66.46
CA ASN A 201 -6.61 36.06 -65.41
C ASN A 201 -6.91 36.94 -64.19
N GLU A 202 -7.40 38.17 -64.35
CA GLU A 202 -7.85 39.03 -63.26
C GLU A 202 -9.09 38.43 -62.53
N LYS A 203 -10.01 37.79 -63.28
CA LYS A 203 -11.13 37.02 -62.70
C LYS A 203 -10.64 35.79 -61.93
N LYS A 204 -9.70 35.01 -62.49
CA LYS A 204 -9.08 33.85 -61.81
C LYS A 204 -8.33 34.28 -60.54
N LEU A 205 -7.55 35.37 -60.61
CA LEU A 205 -6.81 35.91 -59.48
C LEU A 205 -7.75 36.33 -58.35
N ARG A 206 -8.83 37.07 -58.66
CA ARG A 206 -9.86 37.44 -57.67
C ARG A 206 -10.55 36.21 -57.06
N ALA A 207 -10.83 35.17 -57.85
CA ALA A 207 -11.41 33.93 -57.35
C ALA A 207 -10.46 33.19 -56.38
N LEU A 208 -9.18 33.02 -56.77
CA LEU A 208 -8.15 32.40 -55.93
C LEU A 208 -7.89 33.20 -54.65
N GLN A 209 -7.88 34.53 -54.73
CA GLN A 209 -7.68 35.40 -53.57
C GLN A 209 -8.87 35.34 -52.60
N SER A 210 -10.10 35.28 -53.11
CA SER A 210 -11.30 35.04 -52.29
C SER A 210 -11.31 33.66 -51.62
N GLN A 211 -10.83 32.62 -52.32
CA GLN A 211 -10.64 31.28 -51.74
C GLN A 211 -9.58 31.30 -50.63
N LEU A 212 -8.41 31.90 -50.88
CA LEU A 212 -7.33 32.00 -49.90
C LEU A 212 -7.77 32.78 -48.65
N ASP A 213 -8.52 33.87 -48.81
CA ASP A 213 -9.12 34.61 -47.70
C ASP A 213 -10.13 33.77 -46.92
N GLY A 214 -10.96 32.98 -47.62
CA GLY A 214 -11.91 32.03 -47.03
C GLY A 214 -11.22 31.01 -46.15
N GLU A 215 -10.28 30.24 -46.71
CA GLU A 215 -9.50 29.24 -45.97
C GLU A 215 -8.71 29.89 -44.82
N THR A 216 -8.22 31.12 -44.98
CA THR A 216 -7.48 31.84 -43.93
C THR A 216 -8.40 32.21 -42.76
N ARG A 217 -9.66 32.57 -43.01
CA ARG A 217 -10.66 32.80 -41.96
C ARG A 217 -11.06 31.49 -41.28
N GLU A 218 -11.26 30.42 -42.04
CA GLU A 218 -11.58 29.09 -41.49
C GLU A 218 -10.45 28.56 -40.60
N ARG A 219 -9.19 28.61 -41.06
CA ARG A 219 -8.01 28.26 -40.26
C ARG A 219 -7.90 29.08 -38.97
N LYS A 220 -8.16 30.40 -39.03
CA LYS A 220 -8.20 31.26 -37.84
C LYS A 220 -9.35 30.90 -36.89
N SER A 221 -10.51 30.53 -37.41
CA SER A 221 -11.65 30.08 -36.62
C SER A 221 -11.37 28.76 -35.92
N MET A 222 -10.81 27.77 -36.63
CA MET A 222 -10.39 26.48 -36.05
C MET A 222 -9.28 26.67 -35.02
N LEU A 223 -8.27 27.51 -35.29
CA LEU A 223 -7.23 27.83 -34.30
C LEU A 223 -7.83 28.44 -33.03
N LYS A 224 -8.83 29.33 -33.15
CA LYS A 224 -9.51 29.88 -31.98
C LYS A 224 -10.27 28.79 -31.21
N GLN A 225 -11.06 27.97 -31.90
CA GLN A 225 -11.82 26.88 -31.28
C GLN A 225 -10.91 25.89 -30.53
N LEU A 226 -9.80 25.49 -31.13
CA LEU A 226 -8.80 24.63 -30.48
C LEU A 226 -8.13 25.31 -29.28
N ASN A 227 -7.87 26.61 -29.35
CA ASN A 227 -7.29 27.36 -28.24
C ASN A 227 -8.27 27.56 -27.08
N ASP A 228 -9.55 27.77 -27.38
CA ASP A 228 -10.65 27.80 -26.40
C ASP A 228 -10.82 26.40 -25.75
N GLU A 229 -10.75 25.31 -26.53
CA GLU A 229 -10.79 23.92 -26.02
C GLU A 229 -9.58 23.57 -25.14
N ILE A 230 -8.37 23.99 -25.53
CA ILE A 230 -7.16 23.84 -24.70
C ILE A 230 -7.35 24.54 -23.35
N PHE A 231 -7.87 25.77 -23.34
CA PHE A 231 -8.12 26.52 -22.10
C PHE A 231 -9.14 25.83 -21.17
N ASP A 232 -10.23 25.29 -21.72
CA ASP A 232 -11.23 24.53 -20.97
C ASP A 232 -10.63 23.22 -20.39
N LEU A 233 -9.78 22.54 -21.16
CA LEU A 233 -9.08 21.33 -20.71
C LEU A 233 -8.03 21.61 -19.63
N GLU A 234 -7.25 22.69 -19.77
CA GLU A 234 -6.30 23.16 -18.76
C GLU A 234 -7.00 23.53 -17.46
N THR A 235 -8.11 24.27 -17.54
CA THR A 235 -8.93 24.64 -16.38
C THR A 235 -9.46 23.39 -15.67
N ARG A 236 -10.03 22.44 -16.42
CA ARG A 236 -10.53 21.17 -15.87
C ARG A 236 -9.43 20.30 -15.25
N ALA A 237 -8.23 20.29 -15.84
CA ALA A 237 -7.07 19.58 -15.30
C ALA A 237 -6.59 20.22 -13.97
N GLN A 238 -6.61 21.55 -13.89
CA GLN A 238 -6.25 22.27 -12.67
C GLN A 238 -7.32 22.11 -11.57
N ASP A 239 -8.61 22.16 -11.91
CA ASP A 239 -9.71 21.93 -10.96
C ASP A 239 -9.67 20.52 -10.37
N THR A 240 -9.51 19.50 -11.22
CA THR A 240 -9.39 18.10 -10.76
C THR A 240 -8.14 17.86 -9.91
N LYS A 241 -7.03 18.55 -10.20
CA LYS A 241 -5.85 18.55 -9.33
C LYS A 241 -6.14 19.15 -7.95
N VAL A 242 -6.75 20.34 -7.89
CA VAL A 242 -7.13 20.99 -6.62
C VAL A 242 -8.13 20.13 -5.84
N GLU A 243 -9.10 19.53 -6.52
CA GLU A 243 -10.07 18.60 -5.92
C GLU A 243 -9.37 17.37 -5.32
N ASN A 244 -8.38 16.80 -6.03
CA ASN A 244 -7.60 15.68 -5.55
C ASN A 244 -6.70 16.05 -4.35
N ASP A 245 -6.05 17.22 -4.38
CA ASP A 245 -5.27 17.74 -3.25
C ASP A 245 -6.14 18.00 -2.00
N VAL A 246 -7.40 18.39 -2.17
CA VAL A 246 -8.38 18.50 -1.08
C VAL A 246 -8.78 17.10 -0.58
N LYS A 247 -9.16 16.17 -1.46
CA LYS A 247 -9.52 14.78 -1.12
C LYS A 247 -8.39 14.08 -0.36
N THR A 248 -7.15 14.18 -0.82
CA THR A 248 -5.97 13.59 -0.19
C THR A 248 -5.76 14.14 1.23
N ARG A 249 -5.87 15.46 1.42
CA ARG A 249 -5.76 16.09 2.75
C ARG A 249 -6.89 15.67 3.70
N LEU A 250 -8.12 15.51 3.18
CA LEU A 250 -9.26 15.03 3.98
C LEU A 250 -9.06 13.57 4.40
N VAL A 251 -8.64 12.69 3.48
CA VAL A 251 -8.33 11.28 3.79
C VAL A 251 -7.20 11.17 4.80
N GLN A 252 -6.11 11.93 4.63
CA GLN A 252 -4.99 11.94 5.58
C GLN A 252 -5.44 12.41 6.97
N LYS A 253 -6.25 13.47 7.06
CA LYS A 253 -6.77 13.97 8.35
C LYS A 253 -7.72 12.96 8.99
N TRP A 254 -8.57 12.30 8.20
CA TRP A 254 -9.46 11.24 8.68
C TRP A 254 -8.67 10.05 9.22
N GLU A 255 -7.66 9.57 8.49
CA GLU A 255 -6.85 8.43 8.91
C GLU A 255 -5.99 8.74 10.14
N ASN A 256 -5.37 9.94 10.20
CA ASN A 256 -4.69 10.41 11.40
C ASN A 256 -5.63 10.46 12.61
N THR A 257 -6.86 10.93 12.44
CA THR A 257 -7.87 10.97 13.51
C THR A 257 -8.29 9.56 13.93
N ARG A 258 -8.43 8.63 12.98
CA ARG A 258 -8.76 7.22 13.23
C ARG A 258 -7.66 6.52 14.01
N HIS A 259 -6.40 6.74 13.65
CA HIS A 259 -5.23 6.24 14.39
C HIS A 259 -5.15 6.83 15.80
N GLU A 260 -5.35 8.14 15.97
CA GLU A 260 -5.34 8.79 17.28
C GLU A 260 -6.44 8.22 18.20
N GLN A 261 -7.67 8.07 17.69
CA GLN A 261 -8.78 7.43 18.42
C GLN A 261 -8.45 5.98 18.79
N ALA A 262 -7.90 5.20 17.86
CA ALA A 262 -7.50 3.82 18.12
C ALA A 262 -6.40 3.75 19.20
N ARG A 263 -5.40 4.64 19.15
CA ARG A 263 -4.35 4.74 20.16
C ARG A 263 -4.93 5.03 21.54
N ILE A 264 -5.75 6.07 21.68
CA ILE A 264 -6.38 6.44 22.96
C ILE A 264 -7.22 5.28 23.55
N VAL A 265 -7.96 4.55 22.70
CA VAL A 265 -8.75 3.38 23.15
C VAL A 265 -7.85 2.22 23.60
N ILE A 266 -6.71 2.00 22.94
CA ILE A 266 -5.74 0.98 23.33
C ILE A 266 -5.04 1.37 24.63
N GLU A 267 -4.50 2.59 24.74
CA GLU A 267 -3.86 3.13 25.94
C GLU A 267 -4.82 3.14 27.15
N GLY A 268 -6.10 3.44 26.93
CA GLY A 268 -7.13 3.36 27.97
C GLY A 268 -7.39 1.93 28.46
N LYS A 269 -7.35 0.94 27.58
CA LYS A 269 -7.47 -0.49 27.95
C LYS A 269 -6.20 -1.00 28.62
N GLU A 270 -5.03 -0.64 28.11
CA GLU A 270 -3.73 -1.03 28.63
C GLU A 270 -3.52 -0.47 30.04
N SER A 271 -3.79 0.83 30.27
CA SER A 271 -3.71 1.44 31.60
C SER A 271 -4.70 0.81 32.60
N ALA A 272 -5.91 0.44 32.17
CA ALA A 272 -6.85 -0.30 33.00
C ALA A 272 -6.35 -1.71 33.37
N LEU A 273 -5.75 -2.44 32.42
CA LEU A 273 -5.15 -3.76 32.66
C LEU A 273 -3.91 -3.66 33.57
N ILE A 274 -3.04 -2.66 33.37
CA ILE A 274 -1.89 -2.38 34.23
C ILE A 274 -2.36 -2.06 35.66
N LYS A 275 -3.40 -1.26 35.82
CA LYS A 275 -3.99 -0.95 37.14
C LYS A 275 -4.52 -2.20 37.83
N SER A 276 -5.32 -3.00 37.12
CA SER A 276 -5.86 -4.28 37.63
C SER A 276 -4.74 -5.28 38.00
N SER A 277 -3.70 -5.38 37.17
CA SER A 277 -2.52 -6.22 37.44
C SER A 277 -1.74 -5.74 38.67
N LYS A 278 -1.62 -4.43 38.86
CA LYS A 278 -1.01 -3.85 40.07
C LYS A 278 -1.87 -4.12 41.31
N GLU A 279 -3.18 -3.89 41.25
CA GLU A 279 -4.10 -4.17 42.36
C GLU A 279 -4.06 -5.66 42.76
N ALA A 280 -4.00 -6.56 41.78
CA ALA A 280 -3.83 -7.99 42.02
C ALA A 280 -2.48 -8.32 42.69
N ARG A 281 -1.37 -7.69 42.26
CA ARG A 281 -0.05 -7.85 42.87
C ARG A 281 -0.01 -7.31 44.31
N ASP A 282 -0.50 -6.10 44.53
CA ASP A 282 -0.60 -5.47 45.85
C ASP A 282 -1.45 -6.32 46.82
N ASN A 283 -2.49 -7.01 46.32
CA ASN A 283 -3.27 -7.97 47.09
C ASN A 283 -2.50 -9.26 47.40
N ILE A 284 -1.77 -9.85 46.43
CA ILE A 284 -0.92 -11.02 46.66
C ILE A 284 0.14 -10.72 47.73
N ASP A 285 0.78 -9.56 47.67
CA ASP A 285 1.81 -9.16 48.65
C ASP A 285 1.21 -8.99 50.06
N ARG A 286 -0.04 -8.50 50.18
CA ARG A 286 -0.79 -8.45 51.45
C ARG A 286 -1.11 -9.84 51.98
N GLU A 287 -1.62 -10.74 51.13
CA GLU A 287 -1.95 -12.12 51.53
C GLU A 287 -0.69 -12.90 51.96
N LEU A 288 0.44 -12.74 51.25
CA LEU A 288 1.72 -13.32 51.64
C LEU A 288 2.21 -12.81 53.01
N ARG A 289 2.03 -11.51 53.27
CA ARG A 289 2.34 -10.92 54.58
C ARG A 289 1.43 -11.47 55.68
N LEU A 290 0.11 -11.43 55.49
CA LEU A 290 -0.87 -11.94 56.45
C LEU A 290 -0.63 -13.42 56.75
N ARG A 291 -0.34 -14.22 55.72
CA ARG A 291 0.06 -15.62 55.87
C ARG A 291 1.31 -15.75 56.75
N SER A 292 2.35 -14.94 56.53
CA SER A 292 3.56 -15.00 57.36
C SER A 292 3.29 -14.66 58.83
N GLU A 293 2.40 -13.70 59.09
CA GLU A 293 1.98 -13.32 60.45
C GLU A 293 1.14 -14.44 61.11
N ILE A 294 0.28 -15.13 60.34
CA ILE A 294 -0.48 -16.31 60.77
C ILE A 294 0.46 -17.50 61.05
N ASP A 295 1.41 -17.80 60.16
CA ASP A 295 2.38 -18.89 60.32
C ASP A 295 3.22 -18.67 61.61
N VAL A 296 3.64 -17.43 61.90
CA VAL A 296 4.32 -17.07 63.16
C VAL A 296 3.43 -17.31 64.39
N TYR A 297 2.15 -16.90 64.33
CA TYR A 297 1.21 -17.11 65.44
C TYR A 297 0.92 -18.60 65.69
N ILE A 298 0.74 -19.40 64.63
CA ILE A 298 0.53 -20.84 64.72
C ILE A 298 1.75 -21.52 65.35
N ASN A 299 2.97 -21.19 64.92
CA ASN A 299 4.19 -21.72 65.51
C ASN A 299 4.31 -21.35 66.99
N TYR A 300 4.01 -20.11 67.38
CA TYR A 300 3.96 -19.70 68.79
C TYR A 300 2.95 -20.52 69.61
N CYS A 301 1.78 -20.85 69.05
CA CYS A 301 0.81 -21.72 69.71
C CYS A 301 1.28 -23.17 69.81
N ILE A 302 2.00 -23.68 68.81
CA ILE A 302 2.63 -25.01 68.83
C ILE A 302 3.68 -25.07 69.94
N ASP A 303 4.56 -24.07 70.05
CA ASP A 303 5.59 -23.99 71.09
C ASP A 303 4.96 -23.95 72.50
N GLN A 304 3.94 -23.10 72.70
CA GLN A 304 3.14 -23.06 73.94
C GLN A 304 2.51 -24.41 74.34
N ILE A 305 2.16 -25.26 73.36
CA ILE A 305 1.63 -26.60 73.61
C ILE A 305 2.78 -27.58 73.90
N ASN A 306 3.90 -27.50 73.17
CA ASN A 306 5.09 -28.32 73.38
C ASN A 306 5.72 -28.06 74.77
N ASP A 307 5.74 -26.82 75.25
CA ASP A 307 6.18 -26.46 76.60
C ASP A 307 5.29 -27.11 77.67
N LYS A 308 3.96 -27.09 77.48
CA LYS A 308 3.01 -27.74 78.39
C LYS A 308 3.19 -29.26 78.38
N ILE A 309 3.35 -29.86 77.20
CA ILE A 309 3.63 -31.30 77.06
C ILE A 309 4.94 -31.65 77.78
N SER A 310 6.01 -30.86 77.59
CA SER A 310 7.31 -31.04 78.25
C SER A 310 7.22 -30.93 79.77
N PHE A 311 6.48 -29.93 80.29
CA PHE A 311 6.21 -29.79 81.72
C PHE A 311 5.47 -31.01 82.30
N TRP A 312 4.42 -31.49 81.62
CA TRP A 312 3.67 -32.67 82.07
C TRP A 312 4.50 -33.95 81.99
N MET A 313 5.28 -34.14 80.92
CA MET A 313 6.20 -35.29 80.79
C MET A 313 7.24 -35.31 81.92
N ASP A 314 7.90 -34.18 82.21
CA ASP A 314 8.87 -34.11 83.32
C ASP A 314 8.20 -34.30 84.69
N LYS A 315 7.01 -33.72 84.91
CA LYS A 315 6.23 -33.96 86.13
C LYS A 315 5.92 -35.44 86.32
N TYR A 316 5.34 -36.11 85.32
CA TYR A 316 5.03 -37.53 85.41
C TYR A 316 6.29 -38.39 85.56
N GLN A 317 7.39 -38.03 84.89
CA GLN A 317 8.67 -38.74 85.04
C GLN A 317 9.26 -38.58 86.46
N ARG A 318 9.04 -37.44 87.12
CA ARG A 318 9.39 -37.23 88.53
C ARG A 318 8.48 -38.02 89.47
N GLU A 319 7.17 -38.03 89.23
CA GLU A 319 6.21 -38.80 90.03
C GLU A 319 6.44 -40.31 89.92
N ILE A 320 6.70 -40.84 88.72
CA ILE A 320 7.06 -42.25 88.48
C ILE A 320 8.33 -42.61 89.25
N LYS A 321 9.40 -41.81 89.14
CA LYS A 321 10.65 -42.05 89.89
C LYS A 321 10.45 -42.02 91.42
N ALA A 322 9.56 -41.15 91.91
CA ALA A 322 9.22 -41.10 93.34
C ALA A 322 8.46 -42.37 93.77
N PHE A 323 7.45 -42.79 93.01
CA PHE A 323 6.72 -44.03 93.30
C PHE A 323 7.60 -45.28 93.20
N ASP A 324 8.51 -45.36 92.22
CA ASP A 324 9.50 -46.44 92.14
C ASP A 324 10.41 -46.46 93.38
N GLY A 325 10.81 -45.28 93.88
CA GLY A 325 11.58 -45.13 95.13
C GLY A 325 10.80 -45.56 96.38
N ASP A 326 9.51 -45.23 96.48
CA ASP A 326 8.66 -45.70 97.57
C ASP A 326 8.40 -47.22 97.46
N ILE A 327 8.22 -47.75 96.25
CA ILE A 327 8.06 -49.19 95.99
C ILE A 327 9.33 -49.96 96.37
N THR A 328 10.53 -49.48 96.03
CA THR A 328 11.79 -50.12 96.43
C THR A 328 11.97 -50.07 97.95
N ARG A 329 11.76 -48.90 98.57
CA ARG A 329 11.78 -48.73 100.03
C ARG A 329 10.77 -49.65 100.74
N HIS A 330 9.56 -49.81 100.21
CA HIS A 330 8.58 -50.74 100.78
C HIS A 330 9.00 -52.20 100.60
N LYS A 331 9.58 -52.58 99.46
CA LYS A 331 10.15 -53.93 99.25
C LYS A 331 11.29 -54.23 100.22
N GLU A 332 12.18 -53.27 100.47
CA GLU A 332 13.27 -53.36 101.46
C GLU A 332 12.73 -53.52 102.89
N ASN A 333 11.78 -52.67 103.31
CA ASN A 333 11.13 -52.80 104.61
C ASN A 333 10.44 -54.16 104.80
N ILE A 334 9.78 -54.68 103.75
CA ILE A 334 9.16 -56.02 103.79
C ILE A 334 10.23 -57.12 103.90
N ALA A 335 11.38 -56.97 103.25
CA ALA A 335 12.49 -57.91 103.38
C ALA A 335 13.08 -57.89 104.80
N GLU A 336 13.33 -56.70 105.37
CA GLU A 336 13.78 -56.56 106.77
C GLU A 336 12.80 -57.16 107.78
N LEU A 337 11.50 -56.88 107.61
CA LEU A 337 10.45 -57.41 108.50
C LEU A 337 10.34 -58.93 108.39
N LYS A 338 10.57 -59.52 107.21
CA LYS A 338 10.67 -60.98 107.05
C LYS A 338 11.85 -61.55 107.84
N VAL A 339 13.04 -60.97 107.73
CA VAL A 339 14.23 -61.40 108.50
C VAL A 339 13.95 -61.30 110.01
N LYS A 340 13.47 -60.16 110.49
CA LYS A 340 13.11 -59.95 111.91
C LYS A 340 12.02 -60.94 112.38
N TYR A 341 11.05 -61.29 111.53
CA TYR A 341 10.03 -62.28 111.84
C TYR A 341 10.63 -63.71 111.91
N GLU A 342 11.52 -64.09 110.99
CA GLU A 342 12.21 -65.37 111.00
C GLU A 342 13.08 -65.54 112.26
N GLU A 343 13.83 -64.50 112.66
CA GLU A 343 14.58 -64.45 113.92
C GLU A 343 13.65 -64.65 115.14
N MET A 344 12.52 -63.94 115.19
CA MET A 344 11.55 -64.07 116.29
C MET A 344 10.88 -65.44 116.33
N VAL A 345 10.63 -66.07 115.17
CA VAL A 345 10.12 -67.45 115.07
C VAL A 345 11.18 -68.45 115.58
N ILE A 346 12.47 -68.25 115.29
CA ILE A 346 13.56 -69.06 115.83
C ILE A 346 13.62 -68.91 117.36
N LEU A 347 13.60 -67.67 117.87
CA LEU A 347 13.62 -67.39 119.31
C LEU A 347 12.39 -67.95 120.04
N TYR A 348 11.20 -67.85 119.45
CA TYR A 348 9.97 -68.43 120.00
C TYR A 348 10.08 -69.95 120.06
N LYS A 349 10.49 -70.62 118.97
CA LYS A 349 10.73 -72.08 118.95
C LYS A 349 11.80 -72.52 119.96
N HIS A 350 12.79 -71.68 120.25
CA HIS A 350 13.78 -71.93 121.29
C HIS A 350 13.14 -71.88 122.69
N ARG A 351 12.47 -70.76 123.03
CA ARG A 351 11.77 -70.59 124.32
C ARG A 351 10.66 -71.62 124.55
N GLU A 352 9.95 -72.04 123.51
CA GLU A 352 8.93 -73.08 123.60
C GLU A 352 9.56 -74.44 124.03
N LYS A 353 10.76 -74.77 123.53
CA LYS A 353 11.52 -75.94 123.98
C LYS A 353 11.94 -75.79 125.44
N GLU A 354 12.47 -74.64 125.84
CA GLU A 354 12.84 -74.37 127.24
C GLU A 354 11.64 -74.49 128.20
N ILE A 355 10.49 -73.95 127.82
CA ILE A 355 9.25 -74.04 128.61
C ILE A 355 8.78 -75.50 128.71
N LYS A 356 8.83 -76.28 127.63
CA LYS A 356 8.50 -77.72 127.66
C LYS A 356 9.41 -78.49 128.61
N ILE A 357 10.73 -78.29 128.52
CA ILE A 357 11.72 -78.87 129.45
C ILE A 357 11.44 -78.46 130.91
N CYS A 358 11.11 -77.20 131.15
CA CYS A 358 10.77 -76.70 132.49
C CYS A 358 9.45 -77.30 133.02
N ALA A 359 8.43 -77.43 132.16
CA ALA A 359 7.15 -78.03 132.50
C ALA A 359 7.26 -79.53 132.79
N GLU A 360 8.06 -80.27 132.02
CA GLU A 360 8.41 -81.67 132.27
C GLU A 360 9.16 -81.81 133.61
N SER A 361 10.17 -80.99 133.86
CA SER A 361 10.90 -80.95 135.15
C SER A 361 9.97 -80.64 136.33
N ARG A 362 9.01 -79.70 136.17
CA ARG A 362 8.01 -79.37 137.19
C ARG A 362 7.05 -80.54 137.43
N LYS A 363 6.56 -81.19 136.37
CA LYS A 363 5.66 -82.35 136.44
C LYS A 363 6.36 -83.53 137.13
N GLU A 364 7.64 -83.76 136.86
CA GLU A 364 8.43 -84.80 137.51
C GLU A 364 8.65 -84.50 139.00
N ARG A 365 8.97 -83.25 139.35
CA ARG A 365 9.05 -82.79 140.75
C ARG A 365 7.72 -82.93 141.48
N GLU A 366 6.60 -82.74 140.79
CA GLU A 366 5.25 -82.91 141.34
C GLU A 366 4.90 -84.39 141.56
N LYS A 367 5.24 -85.29 140.64
CA LYS A 367 5.15 -86.76 140.86
C LYS A 367 5.96 -87.19 142.09
N GLN A 368 7.21 -86.71 142.22
CA GLN A 368 8.07 -87.00 143.36
C GLN A 368 7.44 -86.53 144.68
N LYS A 369 6.89 -85.31 144.73
CA LYS A 369 6.14 -84.80 145.88
C LYS A 369 4.87 -85.61 146.16
N ALA A 370 4.12 -86.00 145.13
CA ALA A 370 2.91 -86.81 145.29
C ALA A 370 3.24 -88.21 145.85
N PHE A 371 4.34 -88.82 145.41
CA PHE A 371 4.85 -90.09 145.93
C PHE A 371 5.29 -89.97 147.40
N ALA A 372 6.07 -88.94 147.74
CA ALA A 372 6.46 -88.65 149.12
C ALA A 372 5.26 -88.38 150.04
N ASN A 373 4.27 -87.61 149.57
CA ASN A 373 3.01 -87.38 150.29
C ASN A 373 2.20 -88.67 150.47
N LYS A 374 2.19 -89.58 149.48
CA LYS A 374 1.54 -90.89 149.59
C LYS A 374 2.25 -91.78 150.63
N GLN A 375 3.58 -91.81 150.63
CA GLN A 375 4.37 -92.48 151.68
C GLN A 375 4.06 -91.91 153.06
N HIS A 376 4.08 -90.59 153.22
CA HIS A 376 3.78 -89.91 154.48
C HIS A 376 2.35 -90.19 154.97
N ARG A 377 1.36 -90.19 154.06
CA ARG A 377 -0.04 -90.50 154.41
C ARG A 377 -0.23 -91.97 154.79
N SER A 378 0.46 -92.90 154.12
CA SER A 378 0.51 -94.31 154.56
C SER A 378 1.12 -94.45 155.95
N ALA A 379 2.22 -93.73 156.24
CA ALA A 379 2.82 -93.72 157.58
C ALA A 379 1.85 -93.17 158.65
N ILE A 380 1.08 -92.11 158.34
CA ILE A 380 0.02 -91.60 159.22
C ILE A 380 -1.07 -92.64 159.46
N VAL A 381 -1.52 -93.38 158.44
CA VAL A 381 -2.54 -94.43 158.58
C VAL A 381 -2.02 -95.57 159.47
N ILE A 382 -0.76 -96.00 159.30
CA ILE A 382 -0.11 -96.99 160.17
C ILE A 382 -0.04 -96.48 161.62
N GLN A 383 0.39 -95.23 161.83
CA GLN A 383 0.42 -94.62 163.17
C GLN A 383 -0.98 -94.50 163.79
N ALA A 384 -2.02 -94.19 163.00
CA ALA A 384 -3.39 -94.07 163.48
C ALA A 384 -4.00 -95.44 163.83
N TRP A 385 -3.73 -96.46 163.02
CA TRP A 385 -4.10 -97.85 163.32
C TRP A 385 -3.45 -98.33 164.63
N TRP A 386 -2.17 -98.04 164.82
CA TRP A 386 -1.45 -98.41 166.04
C TRP A 386 -1.96 -97.65 167.29
N ARG A 387 -2.15 -96.33 167.20
CA ARG A 387 -2.75 -95.51 168.27
C ARG A 387 -4.17 -95.98 168.62
N GLY A 388 -5.01 -96.27 167.63
CA GLY A 388 -6.36 -96.82 167.84
C GLY A 388 -6.35 -98.20 168.49
N THR A 389 -5.31 -99.01 168.24
CA THR A 389 -5.13 -100.33 168.85
C THR A 389 -4.71 -100.22 170.31
N MET A 390 -3.82 -99.27 170.66
CA MET A 390 -3.49 -98.97 172.07
C MET A 390 -4.74 -98.57 172.88
N VAL A 391 -5.57 -97.69 172.34
CA VAL A 391 -6.80 -97.22 173.01
C VAL A 391 -7.80 -98.38 173.21
N ARG A 392 -8.06 -99.19 172.17
CA ARG A 392 -9.03 -100.29 172.24
C ARG A 392 -8.62 -101.45 173.14
N LYS A 393 -7.32 -101.72 173.30
CA LYS A 393 -6.83 -102.75 174.25
C LYS A 393 -6.54 -102.23 175.67
N GLY A 394 -6.85 -100.96 175.97
CA GLY A 394 -6.77 -100.42 177.33
C GLY A 394 -5.35 -100.34 177.91
N LEU A 395 -4.34 -100.22 177.04
CA LEU A 395 -2.93 -100.14 177.41
C LEU A 395 -2.48 -98.66 177.48
N GLY A 396 -1.68 -98.33 178.49
CA GLY A 396 -1.18 -96.97 178.69
C GLY A 396 -2.17 -96.02 179.40
N PRO A 397 -2.08 -94.69 179.17
CA PRO A 397 -2.61 -93.65 180.07
C PRO A 397 -4.15 -93.50 180.13
N PHE A 398 -4.92 -94.45 179.60
CA PHE A 398 -6.38 -94.37 179.49
C PHE A 398 -7.15 -95.14 180.58
N LYS A 399 -6.51 -95.48 181.71
CA LYS A 399 -7.16 -96.08 182.91
C LYS A 399 -7.65 -94.98 183.89
N LYS A 400 -8.92 -95.09 184.35
CA LYS A 400 -9.64 -94.07 185.15
C LYS A 400 -9.22 -94.01 186.63
N LYS A 401 -9.25 -92.81 187.26
CA LYS A 401 -9.70 -92.56 188.68
C LYS A 401 -9.89 -91.04 189.01
N LYS A 402 -10.36 -90.70 190.23
CA LYS A 402 -11.06 -89.45 190.63
C LYS A 402 -10.30 -88.51 191.61
N LYS A 403 -10.50 -87.18 191.40
CA LYS A 403 -10.70 -86.05 192.35
C LYS A 403 -9.58 -85.46 193.26
N SER A 404 -9.60 -84.09 193.30
CA SER A 404 -9.36 -83.13 194.42
C SER A 404 -8.05 -82.31 194.34
N LYS A 405 -7.91 -81.00 194.64
CA LYS A 405 -8.67 -79.72 194.68
C LYS A 405 -7.63 -78.59 195.08
N PRO A 406 -7.92 -77.30 195.38
CA PRO A 406 -7.19 -76.14 194.79
C PRO A 406 -6.52 -75.19 195.85
N PRO A 407 -6.04 -73.93 195.56
CA PRO A 407 -6.87 -72.73 195.23
C PRO A 407 -6.25 -71.61 194.31
N LYS A 408 -7.12 -70.71 193.78
CA LYS A 408 -7.01 -69.23 193.46
C LYS A 408 -5.73 -68.59 192.80
N SER A 409 -5.75 -67.49 192.02
CA SER A 409 -6.80 -66.69 191.31
C SER A 409 -6.22 -65.58 190.38
N SER A 410 -6.97 -65.21 189.31
CA SER A 410 -7.04 -63.91 188.57
C SER A 410 -5.86 -63.28 187.77
N LYS A 411 -6.02 -63.15 186.43
CA LYS A 411 -5.96 -61.87 185.64
C LYS A 411 -6.64 -62.02 184.25
N LYS A 412 -6.62 -60.99 183.38
CA LYS A 412 -7.74 -60.60 182.47
C LYS A 412 -7.30 -60.07 181.08
N GLY A 413 -8.05 -60.40 180.00
CA GLY A 413 -7.93 -59.86 178.61
C GLY A 413 -6.81 -60.50 177.76
N GLY A 414 -6.78 -60.55 176.41
CA GLY A 414 -7.63 -60.11 175.27
C GLY A 414 -6.82 -60.20 173.95
N LYS A 415 -7.27 -59.94 172.71
CA LYS A 415 -8.60 -59.75 172.07
C LYS A 415 -8.41 -59.61 170.51
N LYS A 416 -9.25 -60.23 169.65
CA LYS A 416 -9.33 -60.18 168.15
C LYS A 416 -8.33 -61.06 167.34
N GLY A 417 -8.69 -61.57 166.14
CA GLY A 417 -10.03 -61.57 165.52
C GLY A 417 -10.14 -62.03 164.06
N LYS A 418 -11.36 -62.49 163.71
CA LYS A 418 -11.90 -62.97 162.42
C LYS A 418 -11.21 -64.17 161.76
#